data_AF-A0A0E3KXG5-F1
#
_entry.id   AF-A0A0E3KXG5-F1
#
_cell.length_a   1.000
_cell.length_b   1.000
_cell.length_c   1.000
_cell.angle_alpha   90.00
_cell.angle_beta   90.00
_cell.angle_gamma   90.00
#
_symmetry.space_group_name_H-M   'P 1'
#
loop_
_entity.id
_entity.type
_entity.pdbx_description
1 polymer ?
#
loop_
_entity_poly.entity_id
_entity_poly.type
_entity_poly.pdbx_seq_one_letter_code
_entity_poly.pdbx_strand_id
1 'polypeptide(L)'
;MKIEILGCESFGARSLACAVKTGEKKILIDPGVALARLRYGLPPHPVEVAAAFRIRNKILVALESVTDIVISHYHGDHMPMKAEDPYQLPVEALPPPEGIRFWCKGPEDISRLSARRRKELSTFLGFPLPNSEGISFDGISFSSPVPHGTKGKGFGTVMMTCVREGDEVFVHCSDIQLLDRGAVLEVLAWKPTIVFAAGPPLYLSHHVPEASKEAFENALLLAESVDTLVLDHHLLRSFGGYRWLKELAGKAENRVFCAAEFMGNKPDLFEAQRAALYENMPVPPGWHEAYARGEADFEGYL
;
A
#
# COMPACT_ATOMS: atom_id res chain seq x y z
N MET A 1 -16.55 -8.80 9.62
CA MET A 1 -15.93 -7.60 9.01
C MET A 1 -15.95 -7.70 7.50
N LYS A 2 -16.00 -6.59 6.74
CA LYS A 2 -15.79 -6.63 5.27
C LYS A 2 -14.51 -5.88 4.91
N ILE A 3 -13.54 -6.58 4.33
CA ILE A 3 -12.26 -6.03 3.87
C ILE A 3 -12.28 -5.98 2.34
N GLU A 4 -11.92 -4.84 1.77
CA GLU A 4 -11.84 -4.62 0.33
C GLU A 4 -10.53 -3.91 -0.01
N ILE A 5 -9.58 -4.65 -0.58
CA ILE A 5 -8.32 -4.05 -1.05
C ILE A 5 -8.60 -3.36 -2.38
N LEU A 6 -8.53 -2.04 -2.38
CA LEU A 6 -8.89 -1.17 -3.51
C LEU A 6 -7.76 -1.08 -4.53
N GLY A 7 -6.52 -1.09 -4.05
CA GLY A 7 -5.33 -0.97 -4.87
C GLY A 7 -4.09 -1.55 -4.22
N CYS A 8 -3.27 -2.20 -5.03
CA CYS A 8 -1.97 -2.74 -4.65
C CYS A 8 -1.15 -3.09 -5.90
N GLU A 9 0.14 -3.41 -5.75
CA GLU A 9 1.03 -3.74 -6.87
C GLU A 9 0.48 -4.88 -7.73
N SER A 10 -0.15 -5.90 -7.13
CA SER A 10 -0.83 -6.97 -7.87
C SER A 10 -2.07 -6.54 -8.68
N PHE A 11 -2.55 -5.30 -8.56
CA PHE A 11 -3.59 -4.72 -9.42
C PHE A 11 -3.01 -3.89 -10.58
N GLY A 12 -1.68 -3.86 -10.74
CA GLY A 12 -1.00 -3.20 -11.86
C GLY A 12 -0.45 -1.81 -11.58
N ALA A 13 -0.59 -1.29 -10.36
CA ALA A 13 -0.06 0.01 -9.96
C ALA A 13 0.25 0.06 -8.45
N ARG A 14 1.10 1.00 -8.03
CA ARG A 14 1.50 1.11 -6.62
C ARG A 14 0.38 1.73 -5.81
N SER A 15 -0.04 1.07 -4.76
CA SER A 15 -1.05 1.54 -3.81
C SER A 15 -1.02 0.61 -2.60
N LEU A 16 -1.65 1.01 -1.50
CA LEU A 16 -2.12 0.09 -0.46
C LEU A 16 -3.50 0.46 0.08
N ALA A 17 -4.29 1.10 -0.78
CA ALA A 17 -5.62 1.55 -0.41
C ALA A 17 -6.49 0.34 -0.05
N CYS A 18 -7.05 0.37 1.15
CA CYS A 18 -7.89 -0.70 1.68
C CYS A 18 -9.09 -0.09 2.41
N ALA A 19 -10.29 -0.53 2.05
CA ALA A 19 -11.52 -0.17 2.76
C ALA A 19 -11.91 -1.31 3.71
N VAL A 20 -12.18 -0.97 4.96
CA VAL A 20 -12.66 -1.89 5.98
C VAL A 20 -13.98 -1.38 6.53
N LYS A 21 -15.04 -2.18 6.39
CA LYS A 21 -16.36 -1.90 6.97
C LYS A 21 -16.57 -2.71 8.24
N THR A 22 -16.89 -2.04 9.34
CA THR A 22 -17.27 -2.63 10.63
C THR A 22 -18.50 -1.92 11.20
N GLY A 23 -19.62 -2.63 11.34
CA GLY A 23 -20.92 -2.02 11.64
C GLY A 23 -21.22 -0.81 10.74
N GLU A 24 -21.35 0.37 11.36
CA GLU A 24 -21.56 1.66 10.68
C GLU A 24 -20.26 2.36 10.23
N LYS A 25 -19.09 1.90 10.70
CA LYS A 25 -17.80 2.49 10.32
C LYS A 25 -17.37 2.03 8.93
N LYS A 26 -16.79 2.96 8.19
CA LYS A 26 -16.14 2.75 6.89
C LYS A 26 -14.76 3.37 6.97
N ILE A 27 -13.78 2.54 7.23
CA ILE A 27 -12.38 2.93 7.46
C ILE A 27 -11.64 2.79 6.13
N LEU A 28 -11.08 3.88 5.63
CA LEU A 28 -10.26 3.89 4.44
C LEU A 28 -8.79 4.08 4.84
N ILE A 29 -8.01 3.03 4.67
CA ILE A 29 -6.58 2.99 4.98
C ILE A 29 -5.80 3.30 3.72
N ASP A 30 -4.87 4.24 3.83
CA ASP A 30 -3.91 4.65 2.82
C ASP A 30 -4.51 4.91 1.42
N PRO A 31 -5.42 5.91 1.26
CA PRO A 31 -6.05 6.23 -0.02
C PRO A 31 -5.09 6.92 -1.01
N GLY A 32 -3.99 6.24 -1.35
CA GLY A 32 -3.00 6.69 -2.32
C GLY A 32 -2.89 5.73 -3.51
N VAL A 33 -2.35 6.25 -4.59
CA VAL A 33 -1.97 5.48 -5.78
C VAL A 33 -0.83 6.23 -6.47
N ALA A 34 0.16 5.50 -6.98
CA ALA A 34 1.27 6.06 -7.72
C ALA A 34 1.80 5.07 -8.76
N LEU A 35 2.65 5.56 -9.65
CA LEU A 35 3.39 4.74 -10.60
C LEU A 35 4.89 4.96 -10.45
N ALA A 36 5.69 3.94 -10.75
CA ALA A 36 7.14 4.13 -10.80
C ALA A 36 7.51 5.05 -11.96
N ARG A 37 8.01 6.26 -11.65
CA ARG A 37 8.44 7.22 -12.69
C ARG A 37 9.36 6.59 -13.72
N LEU A 38 10.29 5.74 -13.29
CA LEU A 38 11.16 4.94 -14.17
C LEU A 38 11.35 3.55 -13.60
N ARG A 39 11.30 2.55 -14.47
CA ARG A 39 11.64 1.15 -14.18
C ARG A 39 12.30 0.56 -15.42
N TYR A 40 13.47 -0.06 -15.27
CA TYR A 40 14.30 -0.49 -16.41
C TYR A 40 14.62 0.64 -17.41
N GLY A 41 14.68 1.89 -16.93
CA GLY A 41 14.84 3.08 -17.78
C GLY A 41 13.58 3.51 -18.54
N LEU A 42 12.45 2.82 -18.35
CA LEU A 42 11.19 3.07 -19.05
C LEU A 42 10.17 3.79 -18.16
N PRO A 43 9.47 4.82 -18.67
CA PRO A 43 8.34 5.44 -17.98
C PRO A 43 7.15 4.47 -17.84
N PRO A 44 6.15 4.75 -16.97
CA PRO A 44 5.00 3.87 -16.78
C PRO A 44 4.31 3.55 -18.09
N HIS A 45 4.05 2.28 -18.39
CA HIS A 45 3.33 1.90 -19.60
C HIS A 45 1.86 2.36 -19.52
N PRO A 46 1.17 2.72 -20.62
CA PRO A 46 -0.25 3.11 -20.60
C PRO A 46 -1.19 2.13 -19.88
N VAL A 47 -0.91 0.83 -19.91
CA VAL A 47 -1.67 -0.17 -19.12
C VAL A 47 -1.54 0.01 -17.60
N GLU A 48 -0.38 0.49 -17.13
CA GLU A 48 -0.16 0.86 -15.72
C GLU A 48 -0.95 2.13 -15.38
N VAL A 49 -1.01 3.08 -16.32
CA VAL A 49 -1.83 4.30 -16.19
C VAL A 49 -3.31 3.94 -16.07
N ALA A 50 -3.80 3.03 -16.90
CA ALA A 50 -5.16 2.51 -16.81
C ALA A 50 -5.43 1.80 -15.47
N ALA A 51 -4.47 1.00 -14.98
CA ALA A 51 -4.56 0.36 -13.67
C ALA A 51 -4.65 1.38 -12.53
N ALA A 52 -3.78 2.39 -12.53
CA ALA A 52 -3.80 3.49 -11.57
C ALA A 52 -5.14 4.25 -11.61
N PHE A 53 -5.67 4.51 -12.80
CA PHE A 53 -6.99 5.14 -12.98
C PHE A 53 -8.11 4.30 -12.36
N ARG A 54 -8.13 2.98 -12.57
CA ARG A 54 -9.12 2.08 -11.95
C ARG A 54 -9.03 2.09 -10.43
N ILE A 55 -7.81 2.02 -9.87
CA ILE A 55 -7.59 2.11 -8.42
C ILE A 55 -8.09 3.45 -7.89
N ARG A 56 -7.75 4.55 -8.56
CA ARG A 56 -8.20 5.90 -8.20
C ARG A 56 -9.73 5.97 -8.12
N ASN A 57 -10.44 5.42 -9.10
CA ASN A 57 -11.90 5.41 -9.08
C ASN A 57 -12.47 4.59 -7.91
N LYS A 58 -11.87 3.45 -7.57
CA LYS A 58 -12.28 2.68 -6.38
C LYS A 58 -12.07 3.48 -5.09
N ILE A 59 -10.96 4.21 -4.98
CA ILE A 59 -10.69 5.09 -3.83
C ILE A 59 -11.73 6.21 -3.76
N LEU A 60 -12.05 6.87 -4.87
CA LEU A 60 -13.07 7.92 -4.94
C LEU A 60 -14.44 7.41 -4.46
N VAL A 61 -14.87 6.24 -4.94
CA VAL A 61 -16.13 5.61 -4.48
C VAL A 61 -16.08 5.30 -2.98
N ALA A 62 -14.95 4.82 -2.46
CA ALA A 62 -14.80 4.57 -1.03
C ALA A 62 -14.88 5.85 -0.18
N LEU A 63 -14.38 6.98 -0.71
CA LEU A 63 -14.40 8.28 -0.04
C LEU A 63 -15.81 8.86 0.13
N GLU A 64 -16.77 8.52 -0.74
CA GLU A 64 -18.15 9.07 -0.70
C GLU A 64 -18.89 8.81 0.61
N SER A 65 -18.49 7.78 1.36
CA SER A 65 -19.17 7.40 2.61
C SER A 65 -18.22 7.02 3.73
N VAL A 66 -16.98 7.49 3.65
CA VAL A 66 -15.93 7.21 4.63
C VAL A 66 -16.28 7.86 5.98
N THR A 67 -16.00 7.14 7.08
CA THR A 67 -16.10 7.70 8.44
C THR A 67 -14.72 7.97 9.03
N ASP A 68 -13.73 7.17 8.62
CA ASP A 68 -12.37 7.20 9.16
C ASP A 68 -11.37 7.10 8.01
N ILE A 69 -10.38 8.00 7.96
CA ILE A 69 -9.26 7.94 7.03
C ILE A 69 -7.98 7.69 7.82
N VAL A 70 -7.24 6.65 7.45
CA VAL A 70 -5.96 6.30 8.05
C VAL A 70 -4.84 6.58 7.07
N ILE A 71 -3.79 7.29 7.52
CA ILE A 71 -2.53 7.50 6.81
C ILE A 71 -1.39 6.89 7.62
N SER A 72 -0.92 5.72 7.19
CA SER A 72 0.14 4.94 7.84
C SER A 72 1.51 5.61 7.75
N HIS A 73 1.76 6.35 6.66
CA HIS A 73 2.92 7.21 6.42
C HIS A 73 2.72 8.03 5.12
N TYR A 74 3.68 8.91 4.79
CA TYR A 74 3.51 9.97 3.77
C TYR A 74 4.24 9.68 2.45
N HIS A 75 4.21 8.43 1.99
CA HIS A 75 4.60 8.07 0.63
C HIS A 75 3.46 8.29 -0.37
N GLY A 76 3.79 8.50 -1.65
CA GLY A 76 2.84 9.00 -2.64
C GLY A 76 1.77 7.99 -3.07
N ASP A 77 2.01 6.72 -2.79
CA ASP A 77 1.12 5.57 -2.98
C ASP A 77 0.25 5.27 -1.75
N HIS A 78 0.38 6.05 -0.65
CA HIS A 78 -0.37 5.87 0.59
C HIS A 78 -1.32 7.02 0.92
N MET A 79 -1.14 8.18 0.28
CA MET A 79 -1.99 9.34 0.55
C MET A 79 -2.36 10.07 -0.74
N PRO A 80 -3.50 10.77 -0.75
CA PRO A 80 -3.79 11.79 -1.73
C PRO A 80 -2.70 12.87 -1.66
N MET A 81 -2.22 13.31 -2.80
CA MET A 81 -1.08 14.21 -2.92
C MET A 81 -1.50 15.49 -3.64
N LYS A 82 -0.85 16.62 -3.34
CA LYS A 82 -0.99 17.79 -4.21
C LYS A 82 -0.55 17.40 -5.62
N ALA A 83 -1.37 17.65 -6.63
CA ALA A 83 -1.19 17.15 -8.00
C ALA A 83 0.12 17.64 -8.66
N GLU A 84 1.23 16.96 -8.38
CA GLU A 84 2.51 17.09 -9.09
C GLU A 84 2.71 15.95 -10.10
N ASP A 85 2.01 14.83 -9.90
CA ASP A 85 2.05 13.64 -10.75
C ASP A 85 0.62 13.31 -11.23
N PRO A 86 0.36 13.29 -12.57
CA PRO A 86 -0.99 13.10 -13.11
C PRO A 86 -1.58 11.70 -12.84
N TYR A 87 -0.77 10.76 -12.36
CA TYR A 87 -1.20 9.40 -12.02
C TYR A 87 -1.69 9.27 -10.57
N GLN A 88 -1.38 10.24 -9.71
CA GLN A 88 -1.76 10.20 -8.30
C GLN A 88 -3.21 10.64 -8.07
N LEU A 89 -3.74 10.28 -6.90
CA LEU A 89 -5.00 10.85 -6.42
C LEU A 89 -4.73 12.28 -5.91
N PRO A 90 -5.34 13.33 -6.51
CA PRO A 90 -5.17 14.70 -6.03
C PRO A 90 -5.76 14.86 -4.63
N VAL A 91 -5.13 15.68 -3.79
CA VAL A 91 -5.61 15.97 -2.43
C VAL A 91 -7.00 16.63 -2.45
N GLU A 92 -7.30 17.36 -3.54
CA GLU A 92 -8.60 17.96 -3.84
C GLU A 92 -9.74 16.94 -3.98
N ALA A 93 -9.42 15.66 -4.18
CA ALA A 93 -10.41 14.59 -4.22
C ALA A 93 -10.90 14.15 -2.82
N LEU A 94 -10.23 14.59 -1.75
CA LEU A 94 -10.72 14.32 -0.40
C LEU A 94 -12.05 15.04 -0.16
N PRO A 95 -13.03 14.38 0.46
CA PRO A 95 -14.26 15.04 0.88
C PRO A 95 -13.98 16.12 1.95
N PRO A 96 -14.91 17.06 2.16
CA PRO A 96 -14.84 17.97 3.29
C PRO A 96 -14.63 17.20 4.60
N PRO A 97 -13.68 17.62 5.46
CA PRO A 97 -13.28 16.83 6.62
C PRO A 97 -14.33 16.78 7.73
N GLU A 98 -15.41 17.56 7.65
CA GLU A 98 -16.48 17.60 8.64
C GLU A 98 -17.11 16.21 8.83
N GLY A 99 -17.03 15.70 10.07
CA GLY A 99 -17.57 14.39 10.42
C GLY A 99 -16.67 13.21 10.08
N ILE A 100 -15.54 13.43 9.41
CA ILE A 100 -14.55 12.39 9.10
C ILE A 100 -13.43 12.42 10.14
N ARG A 101 -13.11 11.25 10.68
CA ARG A 101 -12.00 11.11 11.61
C ARG A 101 -10.71 10.76 10.87
N PHE A 102 -9.67 11.56 11.08
CA PHE A 102 -8.35 11.26 10.55
C PHE A 102 -7.49 10.55 11.60
N TRP A 103 -6.78 9.54 11.16
CA TRP A 103 -5.78 8.81 11.93
C TRP A 103 -4.46 8.84 11.18
N CYS A 104 -3.41 9.35 11.80
CA CYS A 104 -2.18 9.65 11.06
C CYS A 104 -0.94 9.30 11.86
N LYS A 105 0.06 8.77 11.17
CA LYS A 105 1.44 8.67 11.65
C LYS A 105 1.94 10.03 12.18
N GLY A 106 2.64 10.01 13.32
CA GLY A 106 3.23 11.19 13.92
C GLY A 106 4.31 11.86 13.07
N PRO A 107 4.72 13.09 13.43
CA PRO A 107 5.73 13.85 12.68
C PRO A 107 7.17 13.38 12.93
N GLU A 108 7.39 12.50 13.91
CA GLU A 108 8.72 12.01 14.29
C GLU A 108 9.17 10.82 13.44
N ASP A 109 10.48 10.68 13.26
CA ASP A 109 11.15 9.58 12.54
C ASP A 109 10.61 9.35 11.12
N ILE A 110 10.26 10.44 10.43
CA ILE A 110 9.88 10.46 9.01
C ILE A 110 10.90 11.25 8.18
N SER A 111 10.98 10.95 6.89
CA SER A 111 11.87 11.67 5.97
C SER A 111 11.50 13.16 5.84
N ARG A 112 12.44 14.00 5.41
CA ARG A 112 12.17 15.42 5.10
C ARG A 112 11.03 15.59 4.09
N LEU A 113 10.96 14.71 3.09
CA LEU A 113 9.89 14.71 2.09
C LEU A 113 8.55 14.35 2.74
N SER A 114 8.51 13.32 3.59
CA SER A 114 7.32 12.92 4.34
C SER A 114 6.82 14.02 5.27
N ALA A 115 7.73 14.74 5.95
CA ALA A 115 7.39 15.89 6.78
C ALA A 115 6.77 17.03 5.97
N ARG A 116 7.33 17.33 4.79
CA ARG A 116 6.75 18.31 3.84
C ARG A 116 5.33 17.89 3.42
N ARG A 117 5.14 16.63 3.01
CA ARG A 117 3.84 16.09 2.57
C ARG A 117 2.79 16.11 3.68
N ARG A 118 3.18 15.74 4.91
CA ARG A 118 2.32 15.84 6.10
C ARG A 118 1.85 17.29 6.32
N LYS A 119 2.76 18.27 6.18
CA LYS A 119 2.44 19.69 6.29
C LYS A 119 1.51 20.17 5.17
N GLU A 120 1.75 19.74 3.93
CA GLU A 120 0.88 20.07 2.80
C GLU A 120 -0.54 19.54 3.00
N LEU A 121 -0.69 18.28 3.42
CA LEU A 121 -2.00 17.70 3.73
C LEU A 121 -2.70 18.44 4.88
N SER A 122 -1.98 18.74 5.96
CA SER A 122 -2.51 19.54 7.08
C SER A 122 -2.96 20.94 6.64
N THR A 123 -2.20 21.57 5.74
CA THR A 123 -2.53 22.90 5.20
C THR A 123 -3.79 22.85 4.35
N PHE A 124 -3.92 21.81 3.51
CA PHE A 124 -5.11 21.60 2.69
C PHE A 124 -6.36 21.35 3.54
N LEU A 125 -6.26 20.47 4.54
CA LEU A 125 -7.39 20.13 5.42
C LEU A 125 -7.78 21.26 6.39
N GLY A 126 -6.93 22.27 6.58
CA GLY A 126 -7.21 23.40 7.46
C GLY A 126 -7.07 23.11 8.96
N PHE A 127 -6.50 21.95 9.34
CA PHE A 127 -6.23 21.61 10.74
C PHE A 127 -4.92 20.82 10.92
N PRO A 128 -4.32 20.85 12.12
CA PRO A 128 -3.15 20.03 12.45
C PRO A 128 -3.50 18.54 12.40
N LEU A 129 -2.79 17.76 11.59
CA LEU A 129 -3.00 16.32 11.56
C LEU A 129 -2.71 15.69 12.93
N PRO A 130 -3.53 14.73 13.41
CA PRO A 130 -3.29 14.07 14.69
C PRO A 130 -2.02 13.22 14.66
N ASN A 131 -1.50 12.86 15.84
CA ASN A 131 -0.62 11.72 16.00
C ASN A 131 -1.46 10.57 16.60
N SER A 132 -1.61 9.49 15.86
CA SER A 132 -2.46 8.35 16.24
C SER A 132 -1.66 7.15 16.75
N GLU A 133 -0.34 7.23 16.79
CA GLU A 133 0.54 6.15 17.23
C GLU A 133 0.20 5.70 18.66
N GLY A 134 0.07 4.38 18.85
CA GLY A 134 -0.26 3.76 20.14
C GLY A 134 -1.69 4.01 20.63
N ILE A 135 -2.54 4.72 19.86
CA ILE A 135 -3.92 4.99 20.25
C ILE A 135 -4.81 3.79 19.93
N SER A 136 -5.77 3.52 20.81
CA SER A 136 -6.88 2.60 20.55
C SER A 136 -8.20 3.30 20.83
N PHE A 137 -9.12 3.26 19.87
CA PHE A 137 -10.43 3.87 19.98
C PHE A 137 -11.45 3.10 19.14
N ASP A 138 -12.54 2.68 19.79
CA ASP A 138 -13.75 2.21 19.11
C ASP A 138 -13.50 1.11 18.05
N GLY A 139 -12.71 0.10 18.43
CA GLY A 139 -12.38 -1.05 17.58
C GLY A 139 -11.22 -0.83 16.60
N ILE A 140 -10.60 0.35 16.59
CA ILE A 140 -9.39 0.65 15.81
C ILE A 140 -8.22 0.88 16.75
N SER A 141 -7.10 0.22 16.50
CA SER A 141 -5.86 0.34 17.26
C SER A 141 -4.68 0.61 16.33
N PHE A 142 -3.74 1.43 16.78
CA PHE A 142 -2.54 1.77 16.03
C PHE A 142 -1.30 1.34 16.80
N SER A 143 -0.27 0.90 16.08
CA SER A 143 1.02 0.58 16.69
C SER A 143 1.73 1.86 17.15
N SER A 144 2.73 1.70 18.02
CA SER A 144 3.83 2.66 18.11
C SER A 144 4.57 2.75 16.76
N PRO A 145 5.44 3.75 16.54
CA PRO A 145 6.25 3.80 15.33
C PRO A 145 7.09 2.52 15.19
N VAL A 146 6.92 1.83 14.06
CA VAL A 146 7.74 0.64 13.72
C VAL A 146 8.61 0.91 12.49
N PRO A 147 9.77 0.24 12.34
CA PRO A 147 10.64 0.45 11.19
C PRO A 147 9.93 0.25 9.85
N HIS A 148 10.17 1.19 8.91
CA HIS A 148 9.79 1.01 7.52
C HIS A 148 10.83 0.13 6.82
N GLY A 149 10.66 -1.19 6.90
CA GLY A 149 11.67 -2.16 6.47
C GLY A 149 12.82 -2.30 7.47
N THR A 150 14.06 -2.42 7.01
CA THR A 150 15.20 -2.69 7.90
C THR A 150 15.46 -1.54 8.87
N LYS A 151 15.47 -1.86 10.17
CA LYS A 151 15.78 -0.91 11.25
C LYS A 151 17.13 -0.21 11.04
N GLY A 152 17.16 1.10 11.28
CA GLY A 152 18.39 1.90 11.24
C GLY A 152 18.94 2.20 9.84
N LYS A 153 18.23 1.86 8.76
CA LYS A 153 18.63 2.17 7.37
C LYS A 153 18.10 3.52 6.84
N GLY A 154 17.44 4.32 7.69
CA GLY A 154 17.02 5.68 7.36
C GLY A 154 15.74 5.80 6.53
N PHE A 155 15.00 4.71 6.33
CA PHE A 155 13.67 4.73 5.67
C PHE A 155 12.56 5.31 6.56
N GLY A 156 12.86 5.61 7.82
CA GLY A 156 11.91 6.13 8.79
C GLY A 156 11.04 5.03 9.41
N THR A 157 9.87 5.45 9.89
CA THR A 157 8.91 4.58 10.58
C THR A 157 7.53 4.68 9.95
N VAL A 158 6.72 3.63 10.13
CA VAL A 158 5.31 3.55 9.74
C VAL A 158 4.43 3.29 10.96
N MET A 159 3.12 3.49 10.80
CA MET A 159 2.10 3.19 11.81
C MET A 159 1.21 2.07 11.27
N MET A 160 1.17 0.94 11.96
CA MET A 160 0.31 -0.20 11.61
C MET A 160 -1.10 0.04 12.15
N THR A 161 -2.10 -0.52 11.49
CA THR A 161 -3.52 -0.39 11.84
C THR A 161 -4.13 -1.76 12.11
N CYS A 162 -4.77 -1.91 13.27
CA CYS A 162 -5.53 -3.07 13.66
C CYS A 162 -7.01 -2.68 13.78
N VAL A 163 -7.89 -3.40 13.10
CA VAL A 163 -9.34 -3.25 13.18
C VAL A 163 -9.93 -4.53 13.77
N ARG A 164 -10.88 -4.38 14.70
CA ARG A 164 -11.52 -5.50 15.41
C ARG A 164 -13.04 -5.45 15.25
N GLU A 165 -13.66 -6.59 14.96
CA GLU A 165 -15.11 -6.77 14.98
C GLU A 165 -15.45 -8.19 15.44
N GLY A 166 -15.96 -8.32 16.67
CA GLY A 166 -16.16 -9.63 17.29
C GLY A 166 -14.83 -10.38 17.43
N ASP A 167 -14.79 -11.61 16.92
CA ASP A 167 -13.59 -12.46 16.91
C ASP A 167 -12.68 -12.19 15.70
N GLU A 168 -13.11 -11.39 14.71
CA GLU A 168 -12.30 -11.05 13.55
C GLU A 168 -11.36 -9.87 13.86
N VAL A 169 -10.08 -10.06 13.50
CA VAL A 169 -9.01 -9.08 13.74
C VAL A 169 -8.22 -8.92 12.44
N PHE A 170 -8.38 -7.77 11.80
CA PHE A 170 -7.65 -7.41 10.59
C PHE A 170 -6.49 -6.47 10.93
N VAL A 171 -5.30 -6.79 10.45
CA VAL A 171 -4.12 -5.92 10.60
C VAL A 171 -3.58 -5.52 9.24
N HIS A 172 -3.59 -4.21 8.96
CA HIS A 172 -2.84 -3.59 7.88
C HIS A 172 -1.53 -3.06 8.46
N CYS A 173 -0.42 -3.74 8.17
CA CYS A 173 0.88 -3.46 8.77
C CYS A 173 1.94 -3.06 7.74
N SER A 174 1.51 -2.44 6.66
CA SER A 174 2.42 -2.02 5.63
C SER A 174 2.97 -0.61 5.89
N ASP A 175 4.26 -0.32 5.69
CA ASP A 175 5.28 -1.09 4.97
C ASP A 175 6.41 -1.63 5.87
N ILE A 176 6.11 -2.59 6.74
CA ILE A 176 7.15 -3.24 7.57
C ILE A 176 8.11 -4.13 6.77
N GLN A 177 7.74 -4.53 5.54
CA GLN A 177 8.51 -5.36 4.61
C GLN A 177 8.98 -6.72 5.16
N LEU A 178 8.54 -7.09 6.37
CA LEU A 178 8.92 -8.28 7.13
C LEU A 178 10.40 -8.32 7.53
N LEU A 179 11.06 -7.15 7.57
CA LEU A 179 12.50 -7.01 7.82
C LEU A 179 12.87 -6.63 9.26
N ASP A 180 11.89 -6.63 10.17
CA ASP A 180 12.10 -6.41 11.60
C ASP A 180 11.22 -7.40 12.38
N ARG A 181 11.87 -8.32 13.11
CA ARG A 181 11.19 -9.32 13.94
C ARG A 181 10.31 -8.68 15.02
N GLY A 182 10.73 -7.53 15.57
CA GLY A 182 9.97 -6.82 16.59
C GLY A 182 8.60 -6.36 16.08
N ALA A 183 8.56 -5.73 14.91
CA ALA A 183 7.33 -5.31 14.25
C ALA A 183 6.40 -6.51 13.97
N VAL A 184 6.97 -7.65 13.54
CA VAL A 184 6.21 -8.89 13.31
C VAL A 184 5.61 -9.43 14.61
N LEU A 185 6.35 -9.39 15.72
CA LEU A 185 5.83 -9.79 17.04
C LEU A 185 4.75 -8.83 17.56
N GLU A 186 4.85 -7.52 17.27
CA GLU A 186 3.78 -6.56 17.57
C GLU A 186 2.49 -6.87 16.80
N VAL A 187 2.60 -7.24 15.51
CA VAL A 187 1.45 -7.71 14.72
C VAL A 187 0.80 -8.94 15.38
N LEU A 188 1.61 -9.93 15.75
CA LEU A 188 1.10 -11.16 16.40
C LEU A 188 0.51 -10.93 17.79
N ALA A 189 0.99 -9.93 18.53
CA ALA A 189 0.43 -9.56 19.83
C ALA A 189 -1.05 -9.12 19.72
N TRP A 190 -1.47 -8.61 18.57
CA TRP A 190 -2.88 -8.31 18.30
C TRP A 190 -3.74 -9.55 18.04
N LYS A 191 -3.15 -10.73 17.87
CA LYS A 191 -3.82 -11.99 17.51
C LYS A 191 -4.71 -11.85 16.27
N PRO A 192 -4.15 -11.45 15.11
CA PRO A 192 -4.91 -11.24 13.90
C PRO A 192 -5.46 -12.55 13.32
N THR A 193 -6.66 -12.49 12.75
CA THR A 193 -7.17 -13.54 11.85
C THR A 193 -6.70 -13.28 10.42
N ILE A 194 -6.55 -12.01 10.03
CA ILE A 194 -6.11 -11.60 8.70
C ILE A 194 -5.03 -10.53 8.80
N VAL A 195 -3.94 -10.71 8.06
CA VAL A 195 -2.85 -9.73 7.96
C VAL A 195 -2.67 -9.30 6.50
N PHE A 196 -2.54 -7.99 6.26
CA PHE A 196 -2.15 -7.41 4.98
C PHE A 196 -0.89 -6.56 5.14
N ALA A 197 0.18 -6.90 4.41
CA ALA A 197 1.48 -6.25 4.51
C ALA A 197 2.22 -6.16 3.17
N ALA A 198 3.11 -5.18 3.03
CA ALA A 198 4.17 -5.22 2.03
C ALA A 198 5.16 -6.34 2.39
N GLY A 199 5.51 -7.15 1.39
CA GLY A 199 6.62 -8.08 1.52
C GLY A 199 7.98 -7.41 1.27
N PRO A 200 9.08 -8.18 1.34
CA PRO A 200 10.43 -7.64 1.16
C PRO A 200 10.66 -7.12 -0.27
N PRO A 201 11.41 -6.01 -0.46
CA PRO A 201 11.70 -5.45 -1.78
C PRO A 201 12.78 -6.24 -2.51
N LEU A 202 12.49 -7.50 -2.91
CA LEU A 202 13.48 -8.42 -3.49
C LEU A 202 14.11 -7.91 -4.80
N TYR A 203 13.46 -6.99 -5.51
CA TYR A 203 14.06 -6.34 -6.68
C TYR A 203 15.25 -5.42 -6.34
N LEU A 204 15.47 -5.13 -5.06
CA LEU A 204 16.63 -4.40 -4.53
C LEU A 204 17.68 -5.33 -3.88
N SER A 205 17.45 -6.65 -3.87
CA SER A 205 18.22 -7.61 -3.06
C SER A 205 19.64 -7.87 -3.54
N HIS A 206 20.04 -7.39 -4.72
CA HIS A 206 21.43 -7.45 -5.18
C HIS A 206 22.42 -6.78 -4.20
N HIS A 207 21.92 -6.00 -3.24
CA HIS A 207 22.72 -5.34 -2.23
C HIS A 207 22.69 -6.00 -0.84
N VAL A 208 21.71 -6.88 -0.51
CA VAL A 208 21.58 -7.54 0.81
C VAL A 208 20.81 -8.88 0.72
N PRO A 209 21.48 -10.02 0.44
CA PRO A 209 20.84 -11.34 0.37
C PRO A 209 20.23 -11.81 1.69
N GLU A 210 20.83 -11.46 2.83
CA GLU A 210 20.43 -11.91 4.17
C GLU A 210 19.04 -11.41 4.56
N ALA A 211 18.68 -10.21 4.10
CA ALA A 211 17.36 -9.60 4.30
C ALA A 211 16.23 -10.47 3.69
N SER A 212 16.52 -11.22 2.62
CA SER A 212 15.55 -12.12 2.00
C SER A 212 15.22 -13.34 2.87
N LYS A 213 16.23 -13.89 3.56
CA LYS A 213 16.06 -15.06 4.42
C LYS A 213 15.28 -14.70 5.69
N GLU A 214 15.68 -13.63 6.37
CA GLU A 214 14.99 -13.14 7.56
C GLU A 214 13.52 -12.80 7.25
N ALA A 215 13.27 -12.12 6.13
CA ALA A 215 11.90 -11.82 5.70
C ALA A 215 11.08 -13.09 5.45
N PHE A 216 11.68 -14.15 4.89
CA PHE A 216 10.96 -15.41 4.66
C PHE A 216 10.62 -16.12 5.98
N GLU A 217 11.54 -16.15 6.95
CA GLU A 217 11.28 -16.73 8.27
C GLU A 217 10.19 -15.96 9.03
N ASN A 218 10.18 -14.63 8.91
CA ASN A 218 9.13 -13.79 9.48
C ASN A 218 7.77 -13.99 8.78
N ALA A 219 7.78 -14.12 7.46
CA ALA A 219 6.57 -14.38 6.69
C ALA A 219 5.98 -15.76 7.01
N LEU A 220 6.82 -16.78 7.16
CA LEU A 220 6.37 -18.12 7.55
C LEU A 220 5.77 -18.12 8.95
N LEU A 221 6.40 -17.43 9.91
CA LEU A 221 5.83 -17.27 11.25
C LEU A 221 4.44 -16.62 11.19
N LEU A 222 4.28 -15.53 10.42
CA LEU A 222 2.97 -14.88 10.26
C LEU A 222 1.98 -15.85 9.63
N ALA A 223 2.34 -16.51 8.53
CA ALA A 223 1.47 -17.42 7.81
C ALA A 223 0.99 -18.58 8.69
N GLU A 224 1.84 -19.14 9.55
CA GLU A 224 1.47 -20.21 10.48
C GLU A 224 0.58 -19.73 11.65
N SER A 225 0.60 -18.44 11.94
CA SER A 225 -0.07 -17.86 13.12
C SER A 225 -1.42 -17.19 12.82
N VAL A 226 -1.80 -17.06 11.54
CA VAL A 226 -3.02 -16.34 11.11
C VAL A 226 -3.78 -17.14 10.05
N ASP A 227 -5.10 -16.98 10.00
CA ASP A 227 -5.95 -17.72 9.04
C ASP A 227 -5.69 -17.31 7.58
N THR A 228 -5.30 -16.04 7.37
CA THR A 228 -4.97 -15.50 6.04
C THR A 228 -3.89 -14.44 6.11
N LEU A 229 -2.79 -14.68 5.39
CA LEU A 229 -1.72 -13.71 5.17
C LEU A 229 -1.78 -13.19 3.73
N VAL A 230 -1.87 -11.87 3.57
CA VAL A 230 -1.83 -11.18 2.29
C VAL A 230 -0.52 -10.40 2.19
N LEU A 231 0.35 -10.77 1.25
CA LEU A 231 1.62 -10.08 0.99
C LEU A 231 1.69 -9.54 -0.42
N ASP A 232 2.06 -8.26 -0.54
CA ASP A 232 2.00 -7.55 -1.82
C ASP A 232 3.03 -6.39 -1.88
N HIS A 233 2.70 -5.34 -2.63
CA HIS A 233 3.42 -4.08 -2.74
C HIS A 233 4.87 -4.29 -3.22
N HIS A 234 5.87 -3.98 -2.39
CA HIS A 234 7.29 -4.14 -2.72
C HIS A 234 7.66 -5.52 -3.27
N LEU A 235 7.06 -6.59 -2.73
CA LEU A 235 7.35 -7.96 -3.14
C LEU A 235 7.00 -8.18 -4.61
N LEU A 236 5.89 -7.62 -5.08
CA LEU A 236 5.32 -7.94 -6.39
C LEU A 236 5.81 -7.04 -7.53
N ARG A 237 6.73 -6.11 -7.24
CA ARG A 237 7.50 -5.35 -8.24
C ARG A 237 8.46 -6.20 -9.07
N SER A 238 8.48 -7.52 -8.87
CA SER A 238 9.28 -8.46 -9.66
C SER A 238 8.65 -9.85 -9.72
N PHE A 239 8.91 -10.58 -10.81
CA PHE A 239 8.56 -12.00 -10.90
C PHE A 239 9.29 -12.88 -9.85
N GLY A 240 10.47 -12.44 -9.39
CA GLY A 240 11.18 -13.09 -8.30
C GLY A 240 10.35 -13.08 -7.01
N GLY A 241 9.76 -11.93 -6.66
CA GLY A 241 8.91 -11.84 -5.48
C GLY A 241 7.57 -12.55 -5.60
N TYR A 242 6.96 -12.61 -6.80
CA TYR A 242 5.77 -13.46 -6.96
C TYR A 242 6.10 -14.95 -6.78
N ARG A 243 7.25 -15.43 -7.28
CA ARG A 243 7.70 -16.80 -7.02
C ARG A 243 7.97 -17.06 -5.53
N TRP A 244 8.61 -16.09 -4.86
CA TRP A 244 8.85 -16.14 -3.41
C TRP A 244 7.53 -16.27 -2.64
N LEU A 245 6.48 -15.53 -3.04
CA LEU A 245 5.15 -15.63 -2.43
C LEU A 245 4.53 -17.02 -2.61
N LYS A 246 4.68 -17.60 -3.80
CA LYS A 246 4.19 -18.97 -4.08
C LYS A 246 4.96 -20.04 -3.32
N GLU A 247 6.26 -19.85 -3.11
CA GLU A 247 7.02 -20.73 -2.23
C GLU A 247 6.49 -20.67 -0.79
N LEU A 248 6.27 -19.46 -0.26
CA LEU A 248 5.68 -19.29 1.08
C LEU A 248 4.31 -19.97 1.19
N ALA A 249 3.43 -19.74 0.21
CA ALA A 249 2.11 -20.36 0.18
C ALA A 249 2.14 -21.90 0.11
N GLY A 250 3.17 -22.48 -0.52
CA GLY A 250 3.36 -23.94 -0.56
C GLY A 250 3.93 -24.56 0.71
N LYS A 251 4.50 -23.75 1.61
CA LYS A 251 5.05 -24.19 2.90
C LYS A 251 4.10 -23.98 4.08
N ALA A 252 3.26 -22.96 4.00
CA ALA A 252 2.28 -22.67 5.04
C ALA A 252 1.05 -23.59 4.92
N GLU A 253 0.50 -24.01 6.07
CA GLU A 253 -0.78 -24.74 6.10
C GLU A 253 -1.98 -23.79 5.91
N ASN A 254 -1.85 -22.55 6.37
CA ASN A 254 -2.87 -21.52 6.23
C ASN A 254 -2.78 -20.80 4.88
N ARG A 255 -3.78 -19.94 4.62
CA ARG A 255 -3.93 -19.28 3.33
C ARG A 255 -2.95 -18.12 3.19
N VAL A 256 -2.22 -18.12 2.06
CA VAL A 256 -1.31 -17.04 1.68
C VAL A 256 -1.65 -16.56 0.28
N PHE A 257 -1.88 -15.25 0.12
CA PHE A 257 -2.28 -14.63 -1.14
C PHE A 257 -1.50 -13.34 -1.43
N CYS A 258 -1.51 -12.91 -2.69
CA CYS A 258 -1.39 -11.48 -2.98
C CYS A 258 -2.75 -10.79 -2.86
N ALA A 259 -2.78 -9.45 -2.88
CA ALA A 259 -4.02 -8.69 -2.72
C ALA A 259 -5.04 -8.95 -3.85
N ALA A 260 -4.60 -9.05 -5.11
CA ALA A 260 -5.48 -9.40 -6.22
C ALA A 260 -6.11 -10.78 -6.03
N GLU A 261 -5.33 -11.78 -5.62
CA GLU A 261 -5.79 -13.15 -5.36
C GLU A 261 -6.76 -13.23 -4.17
N PHE A 262 -6.47 -12.49 -3.09
CA PHE A 262 -7.39 -12.36 -1.95
C PHE A 262 -8.75 -11.79 -2.37
N MET A 263 -8.74 -10.85 -3.33
CA MET A 263 -9.95 -10.28 -3.92
C MET A 263 -10.54 -11.13 -5.07
N GLY A 264 -10.03 -12.35 -5.31
CA GLY A 264 -10.54 -13.28 -6.33
C GLY A 264 -10.12 -12.97 -7.77
N ASN A 265 -9.11 -12.13 -7.97
CA ASN A 265 -8.59 -11.72 -9.28
C ASN A 265 -7.25 -12.39 -9.59
N LYS A 266 -6.91 -12.47 -10.89
CA LYS A 266 -5.56 -12.78 -11.33
C LYS A 266 -4.65 -11.56 -11.07
N PRO A 267 -3.40 -11.74 -10.61
CA PRO A 267 -2.48 -10.62 -10.41
C PRO A 267 -1.96 -10.04 -11.73
N ASP A 268 -2.01 -8.71 -11.82
CA ASP A 268 -1.45 -7.90 -12.89
C ASP A 268 -0.12 -7.28 -12.44
N LEU A 269 1.00 -7.95 -12.70
CA LEU A 269 2.34 -7.50 -12.26
C LEU A 269 2.96 -6.51 -13.26
N PHE A 270 2.29 -5.41 -13.57
CA PHE A 270 2.66 -4.56 -14.71
C PHE A 270 4.01 -3.86 -14.56
N GLU A 271 4.40 -3.40 -13.37
CA GLU A 271 5.75 -2.82 -13.17
C GLU A 271 6.85 -3.86 -13.43
N ALA A 272 6.64 -5.11 -13.01
CA ALA A 272 7.56 -6.22 -13.30
C ALA A 272 7.60 -6.59 -14.78
N GLN A 273 6.46 -6.43 -15.47
CA GLN A 273 6.30 -6.70 -16.90
C GLN A 273 6.73 -5.53 -17.80
N ARG A 274 7.10 -4.37 -17.25
CA ARG A 274 7.25 -3.12 -18.02
C ARG A 274 8.11 -3.24 -19.27
N ALA A 275 9.26 -3.92 -19.19
CA ALA A 275 10.13 -4.11 -20.36
C ALA A 275 9.43 -4.90 -21.47
N ALA A 276 8.74 -6.00 -21.14
CA ALA A 276 7.99 -6.80 -22.09
C ALA A 276 6.75 -6.07 -22.63
N LEU A 277 6.12 -5.21 -21.82
CA LEU A 277 5.01 -4.37 -22.27
C LEU A 277 5.47 -3.41 -23.38
N TYR A 278 6.59 -2.71 -23.18
CA TYR A 278 7.14 -1.82 -24.21
C TYR A 278 7.61 -2.55 -25.47
N GLU A 279 8.11 -3.78 -25.34
CA GLU A 279 8.52 -4.60 -26.49
C GLU A 279 7.31 -5.02 -27.34
N ASN A 280 6.22 -5.44 -26.67
CA ASN A 280 5.03 -5.95 -27.35
C ASN A 280 4.05 -4.84 -27.78
N MET A 281 4.00 -3.73 -27.04
CA MET A 281 3.13 -2.58 -27.27
C MET A 281 3.93 -1.28 -27.13
N PRO A 282 4.70 -0.89 -28.16
CA PRO A 282 5.56 0.28 -28.07
C PRO A 282 4.78 1.58 -27.80
N VAL A 283 5.26 2.36 -26.84
CA VAL A 283 4.70 3.68 -26.52
C VAL A 283 5.41 4.75 -27.36
N PRO A 284 4.69 5.55 -28.16
CA PRO A 284 5.33 6.54 -29.03
C PRO A 284 5.99 7.66 -28.21
N PRO A 285 7.11 8.24 -28.70
CA PRO A 285 7.71 9.42 -28.08
C PRO A 285 6.69 10.56 -27.92
N GLY A 286 6.70 11.23 -26.76
CA GLY A 286 5.76 12.32 -26.47
C GLY A 286 4.41 11.88 -25.89
N TRP A 287 4.13 10.58 -25.78
CA TRP A 287 2.85 10.08 -25.24
C TRP A 287 2.60 10.55 -23.80
N HIS A 288 3.61 10.54 -22.93
CA HIS A 288 3.45 10.96 -21.53
C HIS A 288 3.16 12.45 -21.40
N GLU A 289 3.82 13.27 -22.20
CA GLU A 289 3.60 14.71 -22.24
C GLU A 289 2.21 15.03 -22.80
N ALA A 290 1.78 14.29 -23.83
CA ALA A 290 0.42 14.39 -24.37
C ALA A 290 -0.63 13.95 -23.34
N TYR A 291 -0.43 12.83 -22.65
CA TYR A 291 -1.31 12.36 -21.58
C TYR A 291 -1.42 13.40 -20.45
N ALA A 292 -0.30 13.98 -20.01
CA ALA A 292 -0.30 15.03 -18.98
C ALA A 292 -1.06 16.30 -19.41
N ARG A 293 -1.17 16.58 -20.72
CA ARG A 293 -1.98 17.67 -21.28
C ARG A 293 -3.43 17.28 -21.59
N GLY A 294 -3.81 16.00 -21.40
CA GLY A 294 -5.13 15.48 -21.79
C GLY A 294 -5.31 15.28 -23.29
N GLU A 295 -4.22 15.20 -24.05
CA GLU A 295 -4.21 15.01 -25.51
C GLU A 295 -4.04 13.54 -25.94
N ALA A 296 -3.77 12.65 -24.98
CA ALA A 296 -3.66 11.21 -25.19
C ALA A 296 -4.37 10.45 -24.07
N ASP A 297 -4.82 9.24 -24.36
CA ASP A 297 -5.41 8.31 -23.41
C ASP A 297 -4.74 6.92 -23.48
N PHE A 298 -5.18 6.02 -22.60
CA PHE A 298 -4.71 4.64 -22.52
C PHE A 298 -5.65 3.63 -23.21
N GLU A 299 -6.75 4.07 -23.84
CA GLU A 299 -7.79 3.17 -24.36
C GLU A 299 -7.26 2.28 -25.48
N GLY A 300 -6.33 2.78 -26.30
CA GLY A 300 -5.68 2.01 -27.35
C GLY A 300 -4.73 0.88 -26.86
N TYR A 301 -4.54 0.74 -25.55
CA TYR A 301 -3.67 -0.26 -24.93
C TYR A 301 -4.42 -1.29 -24.07
N LEU A 302 -5.75 -1.19 -23.98
CA LEU A 302 -6.63 -2.11 -23.24
C LEU A 302 -7.24 -3.16 -24.16
#